data_AF-A0A936AVI9-F1
#
_entry.id   AF-A0A936AVI9-F1
#
_cell.length_a   1.000
_cell.length_b   1.000
_cell.length_c   1.000
_cell.angle_alpha   90.00
_cell.angle_beta   90.00
_cell.angle_gamma   90.00
#
_symmetry.space_group_name_H-M   'P 1'
#
loop_
_entity.id
_entity.type
_entity.pdbx_description
1 polymer ?
#
loop_
_entity_poly.entity_id
_entity_poly.type
_entity_poly.pdbx_seq_one_letter_code
_entity_poly.pdbx_strand_id
1 'polypeptide(L)'
;MNYVPLSAGGYVMPQIDDYQYDPLNRIQQVSESQQNSSGQVSFLFTQKYAYDRWGNRTIDVPGTTPSIPGVTRKSFVVNAATNRLTSTDGCSMTYDTAGNQTYGVLSEKNAYQNKNR
;
A
#
# COMPACT_ATOMS: atom_id res chain seq x y z
N MET A 1 10.49 12.74 -15.42
CA MET A 1 10.16 13.70 -14.36
C MET A 1 9.16 14.70 -14.93
N ASN A 2 7.93 14.74 -14.42
CA ASN A 2 6.93 15.74 -14.82
C ASN A 2 7.00 16.90 -13.82
N TYR A 3 6.84 18.13 -14.27
CA TYR A 3 6.94 19.32 -13.41
C TYR A 3 5.61 20.06 -13.40
N VAL A 4 5.16 20.52 -12.22
CA VAL A 4 3.97 21.37 -12.10
C VAL A 4 4.42 22.79 -11.77
N PRO A 5 4.08 23.79 -12.61
CA PRO A 5 4.46 25.19 -12.35
C PRO A 5 3.64 25.77 -11.19
N LEU A 6 4.30 26.56 -10.34
CA LEU A 6 3.64 27.36 -9.30
C LEU A 6 3.37 28.79 -9.74
N SER A 7 2.29 29.40 -9.23
CA SER A 7 1.84 30.76 -9.59
C SER A 7 2.84 31.88 -9.23
N ALA A 8 3.80 31.62 -8.34
CA ALA A 8 4.83 32.58 -7.92
C ALA A 8 6.21 32.33 -8.56
N GLY A 9 6.30 31.42 -9.54
CA GLY A 9 7.57 30.95 -10.11
C GLY A 9 8.20 29.81 -9.30
N GLY A 10 8.91 28.92 -10.01
CA GLY A 10 9.46 27.67 -9.47
C GLY A 10 8.69 26.42 -9.92
N TYR A 11 9.32 25.26 -9.77
CA TYR A 11 8.73 23.95 -10.05
C TYR A 11 8.69 23.14 -8.77
N VAL A 12 7.51 22.68 -8.33
CA VAL A 12 7.46 21.60 -7.31
C VAL A 12 7.73 20.29 -8.03
N MET A 13 8.63 19.47 -7.48
CA MET A 13 8.74 18.09 -7.91
C MET A 13 7.48 17.35 -7.43
N PRO A 14 6.77 16.62 -8.31
CA PRO A 14 5.70 15.73 -7.90
C PRO A 14 6.23 14.68 -6.91
N GLN A 15 5.34 14.13 -6.10
CA GLN A 15 5.65 13.04 -5.17
C GLN A 15 6.46 11.94 -5.86
N ILE A 16 7.48 11.45 -5.17
CA ILE A 16 8.38 10.38 -5.59
C ILE A 16 8.05 9.16 -4.75
N ASP A 17 7.56 8.11 -5.39
CA ASP A 17 7.33 6.81 -4.78
C ASP A 17 8.49 5.87 -5.09
N ASP A 18 9.13 5.38 -4.03
CA ASP A 18 10.16 4.36 -4.08
C ASP A 18 9.61 3.02 -3.62
N TYR A 19 9.77 1.98 -4.46
CA TYR A 19 9.31 0.62 -4.20
C TYR A 19 10.50 -0.29 -3.95
N GLN A 20 10.49 -0.95 -2.79
CA GLN A 20 11.45 -2.02 -2.50
C GLN A 20 10.78 -3.38 -2.65
N TYR A 21 11.52 -4.33 -3.21
CA TYR A 21 11.06 -5.68 -3.46
C TYR A 21 11.82 -6.68 -2.60
N ASP A 22 11.13 -7.75 -2.20
CA ASP A 22 11.77 -8.93 -1.63
C ASP A 22 12.41 -9.80 -2.74
N PRO A 23 13.18 -10.86 -2.40
CA PRO A 23 13.80 -11.75 -3.38
C PRO A 23 12.83 -12.50 -4.30
N LEU A 24 11.52 -12.48 -4.03
CA LEU A 24 10.48 -13.09 -4.85
C LEU A 24 9.78 -12.05 -5.75
N ASN A 25 10.34 -10.84 -5.88
CA ASN A 25 9.79 -9.72 -6.64
C ASN A 25 8.43 -9.22 -6.14
N ARG A 26 8.18 -9.30 -4.82
CA ARG A 26 6.98 -8.73 -4.19
C ARG A 26 7.34 -7.43 -3.48
N ILE A 27 6.46 -6.43 -3.53
CA ILE A 27 6.69 -5.13 -2.86
C ILE A 27 6.72 -5.35 -1.34
N GLN A 28 7.87 -5.11 -0.71
CA GLN A 28 8.03 -5.16 0.76
C GLN A 28 7.86 -3.78 1.42
N GLN A 29 8.08 -2.71 0.65
CA GLN A 29 8.00 -1.34 1.15
C GLN A 29 7.64 -0.37 0.03
N VAL A 30 6.82 0.62 0.35
CA VAL A 30 6.71 1.88 -0.40
C VAL A 30 7.17 3.01 0.51
N SER A 31 7.97 3.92 0.01
CA SER A 31 8.24 5.21 0.67
C SER A 31 7.98 6.36 -0.28
N GLU A 32 7.33 7.39 0.23
CA GLU A 32 7.04 8.60 -0.54
C GLU A 32 7.87 9.77 -0.02
N SER A 33 8.42 10.55 -0.94
CA SER A 33 9.06 11.84 -0.66
C SER A 33 8.55 12.92 -1.62
N GLN A 34 8.62 14.17 -1.20
CA GLN A 34 8.28 15.32 -2.03
C GLN A 34 9.49 16.23 -2.16
N GLN A 35 9.73 16.75 -3.37
CA GLN A 35 10.78 17.73 -3.58
C GLN A 35 10.20 19.11 -3.85
N ASN A 36 10.69 20.11 -3.11
CA ASN A 36 10.22 21.48 -3.21
C ASN A 36 10.89 22.25 -4.36
N SER A 37 10.50 23.51 -4.54
CA SER A 37 11.02 24.39 -5.59
C SER A 37 12.50 24.72 -5.50
N SER A 38 13.12 24.51 -4.35
CA SER A 38 14.57 24.68 -4.13
C SER A 38 15.36 23.40 -4.40
N GLY A 39 14.66 22.33 -4.82
CA GLY A 39 15.25 21.02 -5.07
C GLY A 39 15.50 20.18 -3.82
N GLN A 40 15.03 20.60 -2.66
CA GLN A 40 15.16 19.86 -1.42
C GLN A 40 14.08 18.77 -1.34
N VAL A 41 14.51 17.52 -1.11
CA VAL A 41 13.63 16.36 -0.92
C VAL A 41 13.28 16.22 0.56
N SER A 42 12.01 15.98 0.86
CA SER A 42 11.49 15.71 2.20
C SER A 42 10.67 14.43 2.22
N PHE A 43 10.94 13.57 3.19
CA PHE A 43 10.21 12.32 3.41
C PHE A 43 8.77 12.60 3.86
N LEU A 44 7.81 11.83 3.33
CA LEU A 44 6.40 11.91 3.69
C LEU A 44 5.97 10.70 4.52
N PHE A 45 6.11 9.49 3.97
CA PHE A 45 5.72 8.27 4.69
C PHE A 45 6.42 7.02 4.16
N THR A 46 6.33 5.96 4.95
CA THR A 46 6.67 4.59 4.58
C THR A 46 5.48 3.67 4.89
N GLN A 47 5.14 2.77 3.99
CA GLN A 47 4.28 1.63 4.26
C GLN A 47 5.05 0.33 4.02
N LYS A 48 5.13 -0.53 5.04
CA LYS A 48 5.84 -1.80 4.98
C LYS A 48 4.89 -2.99 5.01
N TYR A 49 5.27 -4.03 4.29
CA TYR A 49 4.51 -5.26 4.14
C TYR A 49 5.34 -6.46 4.58
N ALA A 50 4.68 -7.40 5.24
CA ALA A 50 5.23 -8.71 5.50
C ALA A 50 4.48 -9.76 4.67
N TYR A 51 5.16 -10.85 4.36
CA TYR A 51 4.58 -11.97 3.64
C TYR A 51 4.88 -13.27 4.35
N ASP A 52 3.90 -14.16 4.42
CA ASP A 52 4.17 -15.54 4.80
C ASP A 52 4.72 -16.37 3.62
N ARG A 53 5.05 -17.64 3.89
CA ARG A 53 5.59 -18.59 2.89
C ARG A 53 4.60 -18.93 1.77
N TRP A 54 3.32 -18.62 1.95
CA TRP A 54 2.24 -18.92 1.02
C TRP A 54 1.77 -17.68 0.27
N GLY A 55 2.34 -16.51 0.55
CA GLY A 55 2.08 -15.27 -0.17
C GLY A 55 1.03 -14.36 0.44
N ASN A 56 0.48 -14.66 1.62
CA ASN A 56 -0.43 -13.73 2.28
C ASN A 56 0.32 -12.47 2.71
N ARG A 57 -0.18 -11.30 2.29
CA ARG A 57 0.39 -10.00 2.64
C ARG A 57 -0.29 -9.42 3.88
N THR A 58 0.51 -9.03 4.87
CA THR A 58 0.09 -8.29 6.06
C THR A 58 0.84 -6.97 6.17
N ILE A 59 0.33 -6.04 6.98
CA ILE A 59 1.05 -4.79 7.28
C ILE A 59 2.11 -5.06 8.34
N ASP A 60 3.36 -4.67 8.06
CA ASP A 60 4.40 -4.53 9.08
C ASP A 60 4.12 -3.22 9.84
N VAL A 61 3.35 -3.36 10.93
CA VAL A 61 2.88 -2.25 11.74
C VAL A 61 4.04 -1.48 12.39
N PRO A 62 5.07 -2.12 12.99
CA PRO A 62 6.26 -1.39 13.46
C PRO A 62 6.97 -0.62 12.35
N GLY A 63 7.04 -1.16 11.14
CA GLY A 63 7.77 -0.59 10.01
C GLY A 63 7.04 0.51 9.21
N THR A 64 5.74 0.68 9.41
CA THR A 64 4.90 1.67 8.69
C THR A 64 4.89 3.01 9.44
N THR A 65 4.78 4.15 8.76
CA THR A 65 4.68 5.47 9.41
C THR A 65 3.31 5.64 10.10
N PRO A 66 3.24 6.09 11.36
CA PRO A 66 1.96 6.32 12.06
C PRO A 66 1.26 7.61 11.60
N SER A 67 -0.07 7.61 11.74
CA SER A 67 -0.93 8.80 11.64
C SER A 67 -0.89 9.55 10.29
N ILE A 68 -0.51 8.87 9.20
CA ILE A 68 -0.61 9.42 7.85
C ILE A 68 -2.00 9.09 7.29
N PRO A 69 -2.83 10.10 6.94
CA PRO A 69 -4.12 9.87 6.30
C PRO A 69 -3.98 8.99 5.04
N GLY A 70 -4.85 7.99 4.90
CA GLY A 70 -4.81 7.04 3.79
C GLY A 70 -3.80 5.89 3.92
N VAL A 71 -2.81 5.99 4.82
CA VAL A 71 -1.85 4.89 5.07
C VAL A 71 -2.34 4.05 6.24
N THR A 72 -2.89 2.88 5.94
CA THR A 72 -3.39 1.97 6.97
C THR A 72 -2.25 1.29 7.75
N ARG A 73 -2.43 1.22 9.07
CA ARG A 73 -1.66 0.36 9.99
C ARG A 73 -2.50 -0.79 10.54
N LYS A 74 -3.70 -0.97 10.00
CA LYS A 74 -4.58 -2.09 10.35
C LYS A 74 -4.09 -3.31 9.58
N SER A 75 -3.66 -4.32 10.32
CA SER A 75 -3.20 -5.58 9.74
C SER A 75 -4.26 -6.65 9.94
N PHE A 76 -4.51 -7.45 8.91
CA PHE A 76 -5.27 -8.69 9.07
C PHE A 76 -4.40 -9.74 9.76
N VAL A 77 -5.03 -10.66 10.50
CA VAL A 77 -4.33 -11.79 11.12
C VAL A 77 -4.43 -12.99 10.17
N VAL A 78 -3.36 -13.77 10.03
CA VAL A 78 -3.42 -15.04 9.30
C VAL A 78 -3.98 -16.11 10.23
N ASN A 79 -5.08 -16.74 9.85
CA ASN A 79 -5.57 -17.95 10.50
C ASN A 79 -4.62 -19.11 10.19
N ALA A 80 -3.84 -19.55 11.18
CA ALA A 80 -2.78 -20.54 10.99
C ALA A 80 -3.30 -21.92 10.52
N ALA A 81 -4.55 -22.28 10.80
CA ALA A 81 -5.12 -23.57 10.42
C ALA A 81 -5.55 -23.61 8.94
N THR A 82 -5.98 -22.48 8.40
CA THR A 82 -6.52 -22.38 7.03
C THR A 82 -5.66 -21.56 6.09
N ASN A 83 -4.64 -20.89 6.64
CA ASN A 83 -3.79 -19.93 5.96
C ASN A 83 -4.57 -18.81 5.25
N ARG A 84 -5.67 -18.37 5.86
CA ARG A 84 -6.54 -17.30 5.35
C ARG A 84 -6.39 -16.06 6.21
N LEU A 85 -6.35 -14.88 5.59
CA LEU A 85 -6.48 -13.60 6.29
C LEU A 85 -7.88 -13.49 6.94
N THR A 86 -7.91 -13.19 8.23
CA THR A 86 -9.13 -12.97 9.01
C THR A 86 -9.76 -11.62 8.69
N SER A 87 -10.99 -11.39 9.14
CA SER A 87 -11.58 -10.05 9.14
C SER A 87 -10.90 -9.14 10.16
N THR A 88 -10.82 -7.84 9.86
CA THR A 88 -10.44 -6.79 10.82
C THR A 88 -11.35 -5.59 10.64
N ASP A 89 -11.79 -4.94 11.73
CA ASP A 89 -12.65 -3.74 11.70
C ASP A 89 -13.84 -3.79 10.73
N GLY A 90 -14.58 -4.90 10.73
CA GLY A 90 -15.75 -5.10 9.85
C GLY A 90 -15.41 -5.36 8.38
N CYS A 91 -14.13 -5.40 8.02
CA CYS A 91 -13.65 -5.80 6.70
C CYS A 91 -13.39 -7.31 6.66
N SER A 92 -14.25 -8.07 6.00
CA SER A 92 -14.13 -9.53 5.80
C SER A 92 -13.48 -9.92 4.48
N MET A 93 -12.45 -10.77 4.51
CA MET A 93 -11.95 -11.42 3.30
C MET A 93 -12.86 -12.58 2.90
N THR A 94 -13.18 -12.72 1.61
CA THR A 94 -13.90 -13.89 1.09
C THR A 94 -13.01 -14.72 0.19
N TYR A 95 -13.29 -16.02 0.13
CA TYR A 95 -12.52 -16.99 -0.60
C TYR A 95 -13.46 -17.90 -1.39
N ASP A 96 -13.03 -18.32 -2.58
CA ASP A 96 -13.74 -19.36 -3.34
C ASP A 96 -13.53 -20.75 -2.71
N THR A 97 -14.18 -21.75 -3.31
CA THR A 97 -14.05 -23.16 -2.91
C THR A 97 -12.65 -23.73 -3.13
N ALA A 98 -11.87 -23.15 -4.04
CA ALA A 98 -10.47 -23.51 -4.26
C ALA A 98 -9.51 -22.82 -3.27
N GLY A 99 -10.01 -21.89 -2.46
CA GLY A 99 -9.25 -21.14 -1.47
C GLY A 99 -8.59 -19.86 -1.99
N ASN A 100 -8.87 -19.45 -3.23
CA ASN A 100 -8.40 -18.17 -3.74
C ASN A 100 -9.20 -17.04 -3.12
N GLN A 101 -8.54 -15.92 -2.81
CA GLN A 101 -9.22 -14.73 -2.30
C GLN A 101 -10.08 -14.10 -3.41
N THR A 102 -11.39 -13.99 -3.19
CA THR A 102 -12.36 -13.46 -4.16
C THR A 102 -12.75 -12.01 -3.91
N TYR A 103 -12.68 -11.54 -2.66
CA TYR A 103 -12.81 -10.12 -2.31
C TYR A 103 -11.88 -9.77 -1.16
N GLY A 104 -11.12 -8.69 -1.33
CA GLY A 104 -10.64 -7.88 -0.23
C GLY A 104 -11.59 -6.70 -0.02
N VAL A 105 -12.04 -6.44 1.21
CA VAL A 105 -12.81 -5.23 1.49
C VAL A 105 -11.85 -4.05 1.43
N LEU A 106 -11.97 -3.28 0.37
CA LEU A 106 -11.66 -1.86 0.44
C LEU A 106 -12.96 -1.18 0.84
N SER A 107 -12.89 -0.37 1.91
CA SER A 107 -13.81 0.74 2.14
C SER A 107 -13.72 1.82 1.06
N GLU A 108 -13.12 1.53 -0.10
CA GLU A 108 -13.19 2.34 -1.30
C GLU A 108 -13.66 1.47 -2.46
N LYS A 109 -14.98 1.59 -2.68
CA LYS A 109 -15.73 1.24 -3.88
C LYS A 109 -14.85 1.04 -5.13
N ASN A 110 -14.85 -0.19 -5.64
CA ASN A 110 -14.37 -0.60 -6.97
C ASN A 110 -14.79 0.38 -8.08
N ALA A 111 -13.96 1.39 -8.38
CA ALA A 111 -14.16 2.25 -9.55
C ALA A 111 -13.30 1.87 -10.77
N TYR A 112 -12.42 0.88 -10.68
CA TYR A 112 -11.41 0.63 -11.73
C TYR A 112 -11.36 -0.77 -12.37
N GLN A 113 -12.31 -1.68 -12.10
CA GLN A 113 -12.26 -3.04 -12.67
C GLN A 113 -13.30 -3.36 -13.76
N ASN A 114 -14.00 -2.35 -14.31
CA ASN A 114 -14.91 -2.53 -15.48
C ASN A 114 -14.38 -1.90 -16.78
N LYS A 115 -13.06 -1.90 -17.04
CA LYS A 115 -12.50 -1.36 -18.31
C LYS A 115 -11.60 -2.29 -19.12
N ASN A 116 -11.44 -3.56 -18.74
CA ASN A 116 -10.74 -4.52 -19.58
C ASN A 116 -11.62 -5.71 -19.94
N ARG A 117 -12.58 -5.47 -20.85
CA ARG A 117 -13.06 -6.44 -21.85
C ARG A 117 -13.29 -5.69 -23.15
#